data_AF-A0A6N2RLQ3-F1
#
_entry.id   AF-A0A6N2RLQ3-F1
#
_cell.length_a   1.000
_cell.length_b   1.000
_cell.length_c   1.000
_cell.angle_alpha   90.00
_cell.angle_beta   90.00
_cell.angle_gamma   90.00
#
_symmetry.space_group_name_H-M   'P 1'
#
loop_
_entity.id
_entity.type
_entity.pdbx_description
1 polymer ?
#
loop_
_entity_poly.entity_id
_entity_poly.type
_entity_poly.pdbx_seq_one_letter_code
_entity_poly.pdbx_strand_id
1 'polypeptide(L)'
;MSKNKKNNSFKLDKKQMAIGFFALIVLALIFFLSRNIDFASKEGKSSKEINENSYNSSKIMRVDLDDLKSIDFDLNTCDVRIQESSTNPYVEYTNLYKDDYSYEVKTKYKDGNLKLSSDIKGKELYMKNKIQIVRIFLPKNKNLESIKGRVGAGDIKISGLSCKDLDLDLKSGNISFENSKISGAVKNKTGSIMLKKSEIKNTNLTTTSGNILVSDCKLMANESMETENGDIKIKIKDPISSFNINAKLNVGNFVLGDVSYRNILDGYQTGKNKKKILNLKTNIGDILFNQNEKEQINEEDFIDGPDEQSSNESSNSNDDNINNKDENN
;
A
#
# COMPACT_ATOMS: atom_id res chain seq x y z
N MET A 1 -4.61 -72.85 -66.81
CA MET A 1 -3.85 -72.60 -65.57
C MET A 1 -4.45 -71.39 -64.86
N SER A 2 -5.19 -71.65 -63.78
CA SER A 2 -5.96 -70.67 -63.01
C SER A 2 -5.04 -69.74 -62.23
N LYS A 3 -5.14 -68.42 -62.46
CA LYS A 3 -4.50 -67.39 -61.64
C LYS A 3 -5.30 -67.26 -60.34
N ASN A 4 -4.82 -67.90 -59.27
CA ASN A 4 -5.36 -67.70 -57.94
C ASN A 4 -5.07 -66.27 -57.45
N LYS A 5 -6.10 -65.43 -57.52
CA LYS A 5 -6.25 -64.15 -56.81
C LYS A 5 -6.10 -64.40 -55.30
N LYS A 6 -5.03 -63.90 -54.67
CA LYS A 6 -5.01 -63.71 -53.22
C LYS A 6 -5.55 -62.32 -52.91
N ASN A 7 -6.81 -62.28 -52.49
CA ASN A 7 -7.46 -61.14 -51.86
C ASN A 7 -6.82 -60.91 -50.49
N ASN A 8 -6.10 -59.80 -50.32
CA ASN A 8 -5.75 -59.32 -48.98
C ASN A 8 -6.97 -58.60 -48.39
N SER A 9 -7.84 -59.36 -47.71
CA SER A 9 -8.86 -58.77 -46.85
C SER A 9 -8.18 -58.19 -45.61
N PHE A 10 -8.16 -56.87 -45.50
CA PHE A 10 -7.67 -56.16 -44.32
C PHE A 10 -8.63 -56.47 -43.15
N LYS A 11 -8.27 -57.42 -42.29
CA LYS A 11 -9.02 -57.71 -41.05
C LYS A 11 -8.50 -56.78 -39.96
N LEU A 12 -9.26 -55.73 -39.64
CA LEU A 12 -9.00 -54.92 -38.45
C LEU A 12 -9.29 -55.74 -37.19
N ASP A 13 -8.33 -55.75 -36.27
CA ASP A 13 -8.49 -56.36 -34.94
C ASP A 13 -9.53 -55.56 -34.12
N LYS A 14 -10.25 -56.21 -33.20
CA LYS A 14 -11.31 -55.59 -32.38
C LYS A 14 -10.82 -54.36 -31.62
N LYS A 15 -9.54 -54.33 -31.22
CA LYS A 15 -8.90 -53.16 -30.59
C LYS A 15 -8.72 -51.99 -31.57
N GLN A 16 -8.38 -52.25 -32.83
CA GLN A 16 -8.25 -51.21 -33.86
C GLN A 16 -9.60 -50.66 -34.29
N MET A 17 -10.64 -51.50 -34.33
CA MET A 17 -12.03 -51.04 -34.52
C MET A 17 -12.51 -50.19 -33.34
N ALA A 18 -12.17 -50.56 -32.10
CA ALA A 18 -12.52 -49.77 -30.92
C ALA A 18 -11.82 -48.39 -30.92
N ILE A 19 -10.54 -48.32 -31.29
CA ILE A 19 -9.79 -47.06 -31.40
C ILE A 19 -10.35 -46.20 -32.53
N GLY A 20 -10.67 -46.79 -33.69
CA GLY A 20 -11.30 -46.07 -34.80
C GLY A 20 -12.68 -45.51 -34.46
N PHE A 21 -13.47 -46.28 -33.70
CA PHE A 21 -14.79 -45.83 -33.22
C PHE A 21 -14.67 -44.72 -32.18
N PHE A 22 -13.69 -44.81 -31.27
CA PHE A 22 -13.41 -43.76 -30.29
C PHE A 22 -12.91 -42.48 -30.97
N ALA A 23 -12.06 -42.59 -31.99
CA ALA A 23 -11.60 -41.44 -32.79
C ALA A 23 -12.76 -40.76 -33.53
N LEU A 24 -13.72 -41.53 -34.06
CA LEU A 24 -14.94 -41.00 -34.69
C LEU A 24 -15.85 -40.30 -33.67
N ILE A 25 -16.00 -40.85 -32.47
CA ILE A 25 -16.77 -40.20 -31.39
C ILE A 25 -16.09 -38.90 -30.97
N VAL A 26 -14.77 -38.88 -30.80
CA VAL A 26 -14.01 -37.66 -30.46
C VAL A 26 -14.12 -36.62 -31.57
N LEU A 27 -14.04 -37.01 -32.85
CA LEU A 27 -14.25 -36.10 -33.98
C LEU A 27 -15.68 -35.57 -34.05
N ALA A 28 -16.69 -36.40 -33.77
CA ALA A 28 -18.08 -35.98 -33.69
C ALA A 28 -18.31 -35.03 -32.50
N LEU A 29 -17.64 -35.26 -31.36
CA LEU A 29 -17.68 -34.39 -30.19
C LEU A 29 -16.99 -33.05 -30.44
N ILE A 30 -15.83 -33.06 -31.11
CA ILE A 30 -15.14 -31.84 -31.57
C ILE A 30 -16.04 -31.10 -32.55
N PHE A 31 -16.66 -31.78 -33.51
CA PHE A 31 -17.58 -31.18 -34.47
C PHE A 31 -18.81 -30.56 -33.78
N PHE A 32 -19.40 -31.26 -32.79
CA PHE A 32 -20.55 -30.76 -32.02
C PHE A 32 -20.18 -29.61 -31.08
N LEU A 33 -19.01 -29.67 -30.43
CA LEU A 33 -18.46 -28.57 -29.62
C LEU A 33 -18.12 -27.37 -30.50
N SER A 34 -17.60 -27.57 -31.71
CA SER A 34 -17.32 -26.50 -32.67
C SER A 34 -18.57 -25.91 -33.32
N ARG A 35 -19.71 -26.61 -33.29
CA ARG A 35 -21.00 -26.08 -33.76
C ARG A 35 -21.61 -25.04 -32.82
N ASN A 36 -21.15 -24.99 -31.56
CA ASN A 36 -21.49 -23.95 -30.59
C ASN A 36 -20.39 -22.87 -30.47
N ILE A 37 -19.39 -22.90 -31.35
CA ILE A 37 -18.44 -21.80 -31.48
C ILE A 37 -18.92 -20.97 -32.66
N ASP A 38 -19.69 -19.92 -32.37
CA ASP A 38 -19.88 -18.82 -33.30
C ASP A 38 -18.51 -18.21 -33.59
N PHE A 39 -17.86 -18.70 -34.65
CA PHE A 39 -16.86 -17.93 -35.38
C PHE A 39 -17.57 -16.90 -36.24
N ALA A 40 -18.36 -16.03 -35.59
CA ALA A 40 -18.54 -14.70 -36.10
C ALA A 40 -17.14 -14.08 -36.10
N SER A 41 -16.64 -13.75 -37.29
CA SER A 41 -15.54 -12.82 -37.44
C SER A 41 -15.75 -11.69 -36.42
N LYS A 42 -14.82 -11.50 -35.48
CA LYS A 42 -14.76 -10.27 -34.70
C LYS A 42 -14.41 -9.14 -35.68
N GLU A 43 -15.40 -8.73 -36.47
CA GLU A 43 -15.46 -7.35 -36.91
C GLU A 43 -15.33 -6.51 -35.64
N GLY A 44 -14.38 -5.58 -35.66
CA GLY A 44 -14.18 -4.67 -34.54
C GLY A 44 -15.53 -4.09 -34.12
N LYS A 45 -15.77 -4.07 -32.80
CA LYS A 45 -17.00 -3.53 -32.22
C LYS A 45 -17.42 -2.26 -32.95
N SER A 46 -18.66 -2.20 -33.42
CA SER A 46 -19.16 -1.04 -34.14
C SER A 46 -19.07 0.21 -33.23
N SER A 47 -18.95 1.39 -33.85
CA SER A 47 -18.95 2.68 -33.15
C SER A 47 -20.17 2.90 -32.24
N LYS A 48 -21.26 2.14 -32.41
CA LYS A 48 -22.42 2.13 -31.50
C LYS A 48 -22.20 1.32 -30.21
N GLU A 49 -21.53 0.17 -30.26
CA GLU A 49 -21.15 -0.60 -29.04
C GLU A 49 -20.02 0.07 -28.23
N ILE A 50 -19.20 0.87 -28.91
CA ILE A 50 -18.24 1.76 -28.27
C ILE A 50 -18.97 2.89 -27.51
N ASN A 51 -20.21 3.23 -27.92
CA ASN A 51 -21.00 4.33 -27.37
C ASN A 51 -21.90 3.93 -26.18
N GLU A 52 -22.28 2.66 -26.02
CA GLU A 52 -22.91 2.18 -24.76
C GLU A 52 -21.91 2.13 -23.59
N ASN A 53 -20.62 2.24 -23.92
CA ASN A 53 -19.52 2.46 -22.98
C ASN A 53 -19.02 3.91 -23.02
N SER A 54 -19.81 4.90 -23.45
CA SER A 54 -19.31 6.27 -23.58
C SER A 54 -19.18 6.98 -22.23
N TYR A 55 -17.93 7.28 -21.90
CA TYR A 55 -17.51 8.08 -20.75
C TYR A 55 -17.53 9.54 -21.17
N ASN A 56 -18.48 10.33 -20.65
CA ASN A 56 -18.89 11.52 -21.37
C ASN A 56 -18.16 12.83 -21.06
N SER A 57 -17.25 12.93 -20.08
CA SER A 57 -16.39 14.13 -20.00
C SER A 57 -15.24 14.04 -18.97
N SER A 58 -14.02 14.34 -19.42
CA SER A 58 -13.03 15.00 -18.57
C SER A 58 -13.38 16.48 -18.53
N LYS A 59 -13.51 17.06 -17.32
CA LYS A 59 -13.67 18.50 -17.12
C LYS A 59 -12.35 19.06 -16.61
N ILE A 60 -11.87 20.10 -17.27
CA ILE A 60 -10.71 20.85 -16.80
C ILE A 60 -11.24 22.14 -16.21
N MET A 61 -11.08 22.29 -14.90
CA MET A 61 -11.31 23.57 -14.25
C MET A 61 -10.00 24.34 -14.28
N ARG A 62 -9.85 25.18 -15.32
CA ARG A 62 -8.77 26.16 -15.42
C ARG A 62 -9.13 27.35 -14.54
N VAL A 63 -8.90 27.20 -13.24
CA VAL A 63 -8.86 28.35 -12.32
C VAL A 63 -7.42 28.77 -12.20
N ASP A 64 -7.18 30.07 -12.13
CA ASP A 64 -5.90 30.58 -11.67
C ASP A 64 -5.72 30.18 -10.20
N LEU A 65 -4.86 29.20 -9.98
CA LEU A 65 -4.50 28.69 -8.66
C LEU A 65 -3.17 29.27 -8.18
N ASP A 66 -2.69 30.37 -8.78
CA ASP A 66 -1.45 30.98 -8.34
C ASP A 66 -1.57 31.35 -6.86
N ASP A 67 -2.69 31.91 -6.41
CA ASP A 67 -2.92 32.24 -5.00
C ASP A 67 -3.43 31.07 -4.12
N LEU A 68 -3.24 29.83 -4.55
CA LEU A 68 -3.62 28.65 -3.77
C LEU A 68 -2.88 28.60 -2.43
N LYS A 69 -3.66 28.56 -1.35
CA LYS A 69 -3.21 28.47 0.04
C LYS A 69 -3.59 27.13 0.66
N SER A 70 -4.81 26.67 0.41
CA SER A 70 -5.34 25.45 1.01
C SER A 70 -6.15 24.60 0.03
N ILE A 71 -6.21 23.30 0.31
CA ILE A 71 -7.02 22.33 -0.43
C ILE A 71 -7.87 21.55 0.58
N ASP A 72 -9.18 21.53 0.37
CA ASP A 72 -10.15 20.69 1.07
C ASP A 72 -10.81 19.75 0.05
N PHE A 73 -10.68 18.43 0.22
CA PHE A 73 -11.39 17.48 -0.63
C PHE A 73 -12.11 16.40 0.18
N ASP A 74 -13.36 16.14 -0.17
CA ASP A 74 -14.19 15.08 0.40
C ASP A 74 -14.82 14.26 -0.72
N LEU A 75 -14.17 13.14 -1.05
CA LEU A 75 -14.45 12.35 -2.25
C LEU A 75 -14.85 10.92 -1.85
N ASN A 76 -15.82 10.33 -2.54
CA ASN A 76 -16.27 8.97 -2.24
C ASN A 76 -15.33 7.93 -2.89
N THR A 77 -15.55 7.58 -4.15
CA THR A 77 -14.70 6.64 -4.89
C THR A 77 -13.90 7.38 -5.96
N CYS A 78 -12.66 7.76 -5.64
CA CYS A 78 -11.83 8.64 -6.45
C CYS A 78 -10.32 8.44 -6.24
N ASP A 79 -9.56 8.38 -7.34
CA ASP A 79 -8.11 8.55 -7.32
C ASP A 79 -7.76 10.03 -7.24
N VAL A 80 -6.90 10.40 -6.30
CA VAL A 80 -6.41 11.78 -6.15
C VAL A 80 -4.94 11.84 -6.53
N ARG A 81 -4.60 12.72 -7.46
CA ARG A 81 -3.21 13.02 -7.84
C ARG A 81 -2.90 14.48 -7.57
N ILE A 82 -1.89 14.76 -6.76
CA ILE A 82 -1.42 16.11 -6.49
C ILE A 82 0.03 16.19 -6.95
N GLN A 83 0.34 17.11 -7.85
CA GLN A 83 1.70 17.25 -8.37
C GLN A 83 2.01 18.70 -8.72
N GLU A 84 3.27 19.10 -8.69
CA GLU A 84 3.66 20.42 -9.22
C GLU A 84 3.32 20.55 -10.70
N SER A 85 2.80 21.72 -11.09
CA SER A 85 2.59 22.05 -12.49
C SER A 85 3.92 22.33 -13.18
N SER A 86 4.09 21.88 -14.42
CA SER A 86 5.18 22.33 -15.29
C SER A 86 4.92 23.73 -15.85
N THR A 87 3.67 24.17 -15.85
CA THR A 87 3.18 25.45 -16.39
C THR A 87 2.32 26.16 -15.35
N ASN A 88 1.10 26.58 -15.70
CA ASN A 88 0.17 27.21 -14.77
C ASN A 88 -0.51 26.15 -13.90
N PRO A 89 -0.83 26.43 -12.64
CA PRO A 89 -1.54 25.50 -11.77
C PRO A 89 -3.02 25.39 -12.18
N TYR A 90 -3.60 24.19 -12.08
CA TYR A 90 -5.00 23.93 -12.45
C TYR A 90 -5.55 22.65 -11.80
N VAL A 91 -6.87 22.44 -11.89
CA VAL A 91 -7.51 21.17 -11.51
C VAL A 91 -8.12 20.50 -12.74
N GLU A 92 -7.86 19.22 -12.90
CA GLU A 92 -8.56 18.35 -13.86
C GLU A 92 -9.33 17.28 -13.08
N TYR A 93 -10.55 16.98 -13.50
CA TYR A 93 -11.32 15.89 -12.93
C TYR A 93 -12.25 15.22 -13.93
N THR A 94 -12.62 13.98 -13.66
CA THR A 94 -13.53 13.21 -14.51
C THR A 94 -14.94 13.19 -13.92
N ASN A 95 -15.95 13.47 -14.73
CA ASN A 95 -17.33 13.15 -14.37
C ASN A 95 -17.76 11.86 -15.07
N LEU A 96 -18.42 10.97 -14.35
CA LEU A 96 -18.91 9.70 -14.88
C LEU A 96 -20.44 9.75 -14.92
N TYR A 97 -21.00 9.26 -16.03
CA TYR A 97 -22.44 9.25 -16.28
C TYR A 97 -22.82 7.88 -16.81
N LYS A 98 -23.93 7.32 -16.32
CA LYS A 98 -24.55 6.11 -16.84
C LYS A 98 -26.03 6.14 -16.53
N ASP A 99 -26.87 6.15 -17.55
CA ASP A 99 -28.34 6.24 -17.39
C ASP A 99 -28.71 7.45 -16.49
N ASP A 100 -29.53 7.24 -15.45
CA ASP A 100 -29.91 8.26 -14.45
C ASP A 100 -28.86 8.45 -13.34
N TYR A 101 -27.73 7.76 -13.42
CA TYR A 101 -26.66 7.81 -12.43
C TYR A 101 -25.54 8.74 -12.87
N SER A 102 -25.05 9.53 -11.92
CA SER A 102 -23.92 10.44 -12.17
C SER A 102 -23.00 10.51 -10.97
N TYR A 103 -21.71 10.60 -11.27
CA TYR A 103 -20.64 10.84 -10.33
C TYR A 103 -19.92 12.08 -10.80
N GLU A 104 -20.23 13.21 -10.17
CA GLU A 104 -19.63 14.48 -10.51
C GLU A 104 -18.68 14.94 -9.42
N VAL A 105 -17.68 15.75 -9.79
CA VAL A 105 -16.93 16.55 -8.82
C VAL A 105 -17.51 17.95 -8.80
N LYS A 106 -17.99 18.36 -7.64
CA LYS A 106 -18.26 19.76 -7.33
C LYS A 106 -16.96 20.44 -6.93
N THR A 107 -16.68 21.58 -7.54
CA THR A 107 -15.46 22.36 -7.27
C THR A 107 -15.81 23.79 -6.93
N LYS A 108 -15.12 24.34 -5.93
CA LYS A 108 -15.23 25.75 -5.54
C LYS A 108 -13.84 26.29 -5.23
N TYR A 109 -13.47 27.41 -5.83
CA TYR A 109 -12.26 28.13 -5.48
C TYR A 109 -12.63 29.54 -5.05
N LYS A 110 -12.20 29.95 -3.86
CA LYS A 110 -12.42 31.31 -3.36
C LYS A 110 -11.32 31.68 -2.37
N ASP A 111 -10.76 32.89 -2.53
CA ASP A 111 -9.79 33.47 -1.60
C ASP A 111 -8.57 32.56 -1.32
N GLY A 112 -8.09 31.86 -2.35
CA GLY A 112 -6.97 30.91 -2.22
C GLY A 112 -7.33 29.53 -1.68
N ASN A 113 -8.60 29.25 -1.42
CA ASN A 113 -9.05 27.96 -0.88
C ASN A 113 -9.76 27.15 -1.96
N LEU A 114 -9.22 25.99 -2.30
CA LEU A 114 -9.81 25.04 -3.23
C LEU A 114 -10.62 24.00 -2.45
N LYS A 115 -11.89 23.86 -2.76
CA LYS A 115 -12.77 22.82 -2.23
C LYS A 115 -13.26 21.89 -3.34
N LEU A 116 -13.13 20.58 -3.15
CA LEU A 116 -13.69 19.55 -4.03
C LEU A 116 -14.60 18.61 -3.23
N SER A 117 -15.72 18.20 -3.81
CA SER A 117 -16.56 17.15 -3.21
C SER A 117 -17.24 16.28 -4.25
N SER A 118 -17.48 15.02 -3.93
CA SER A 118 -18.30 14.14 -4.76
C SER A 118 -19.77 14.56 -4.73
N ASP A 119 -20.41 14.57 -5.90
CA ASP A 119 -21.87 14.69 -6.05
C ASP A 119 -22.37 13.46 -6.79
N ILE A 120 -22.88 12.49 -6.02
CA ILE A 120 -23.35 11.22 -6.55
C ILE A 120 -24.87 11.25 -6.63
N LYS A 121 -25.40 10.98 -7.83
CA LYS A 121 -26.83 10.75 -8.04
C LYS A 121 -27.06 9.27 -8.34
N GLY A 122 -27.98 8.67 -7.60
CA GLY A 122 -28.33 7.26 -7.70
C GLY A 122 -27.55 6.36 -6.74
N LYS A 123 -27.56 5.05 -7.03
CA LYS A 123 -26.79 4.08 -6.24
C LYS A 123 -25.30 4.23 -6.54
N GLU A 124 -24.48 3.78 -5.60
CA GLU A 124 -23.05 3.70 -5.84
C GLU A 124 -22.83 2.78 -7.05
N LEU A 125 -22.49 3.37 -8.19
CA LEU A 125 -22.16 2.71 -9.43
C LEU A 125 -21.01 1.75 -9.16
N TYR A 126 -21.32 0.46 -9.10
CA TYR A 126 -20.32 -0.58 -9.24
C TYR A 126 -19.84 -0.58 -10.70
N MET A 127 -19.03 0.41 -11.08
CA MET A 127 -18.47 0.51 -12.43
C MET A 127 -17.29 -0.43 -12.51
N LYS A 128 -17.53 -1.63 -13.04
CA LYS A 128 -16.48 -2.60 -13.34
C LYS A 128 -15.35 -1.88 -14.08
N ASN A 129 -14.22 -1.70 -13.40
CA ASN A 129 -12.96 -1.13 -13.89
C ASN A 129 -12.86 0.40 -14.04
N LYS A 130 -13.72 1.21 -13.38
CA LYS A 130 -13.63 2.68 -13.51
C LYS A 130 -13.85 3.45 -12.22
N ILE A 131 -12.91 4.34 -11.94
CA ILE A 131 -12.84 5.17 -10.74
C ILE A 131 -12.71 6.63 -11.21
N GLN A 132 -13.36 7.56 -10.50
CA GLN A 132 -13.20 8.99 -10.75
C GLN A 132 -11.75 9.40 -10.49
N ILE A 133 -11.23 10.37 -11.24
CA ILE A 133 -9.87 10.86 -11.03
C ILE A 133 -9.94 12.37 -10.82
N VAL A 134 -9.30 12.85 -9.76
CA VAL A 134 -8.99 14.27 -9.52
C VAL A 134 -7.48 14.45 -9.63
N ARG A 135 -7.04 15.40 -10.46
CA ARG A 135 -5.65 15.82 -10.58
C ARG A 135 -5.54 17.30 -10.22
N ILE A 136 -4.71 17.61 -9.24
CA ILE A 136 -4.43 18.97 -8.79
C ILE A 136 -2.98 19.28 -9.15
N PHE A 137 -2.80 20.26 -10.02
CA PHE A 137 -1.49 20.74 -10.46
C PHE A 137 -1.14 22.00 -9.64
N LEU A 138 -0.18 21.87 -8.74
CA LEU A 138 0.21 22.90 -7.77
C LEU A 138 1.06 24.00 -8.42
N PRO A 139 1.02 25.23 -7.88
CA PRO A 139 1.98 26.27 -8.24
C PRO A 139 3.40 25.84 -7.82
N LYS A 140 4.40 26.10 -8.67
CA LYS A 140 5.80 25.74 -8.40
C LYS A 140 6.32 26.47 -7.16
N ASN A 141 7.11 25.79 -6.36
CA ASN A 141 7.85 26.36 -5.21
C ASN A 141 6.96 27.07 -4.17
N LYS A 142 5.65 26.79 -4.13
CA LYS A 142 4.77 27.33 -3.09
C LYS A 142 4.59 26.34 -1.96
N ASN A 143 4.63 26.88 -0.74
CA ASN A 143 4.28 26.15 0.46
C ASN A 143 2.78 26.36 0.71
N LEU A 144 2.00 25.29 0.66
CA LEU A 144 0.60 25.34 1.06
C LEU A 144 0.50 25.45 2.59
N GLU A 145 -0.50 26.19 3.04
CA GLU A 145 -0.81 26.35 4.45
C GLU A 145 -1.38 25.04 5.00
N SER A 146 -2.40 24.50 4.33
CA SER A 146 -3.05 23.26 4.73
C SER A 146 -3.62 22.43 3.58
N ILE A 147 -3.69 21.12 3.80
CA ILE A 147 -4.47 20.21 2.97
C ILE A 147 -5.29 19.32 3.91
N LYS A 148 -6.61 19.33 3.72
CA LYS A 148 -7.52 18.39 4.37
C LYS A 148 -8.17 17.51 3.32
N GLY A 149 -7.98 16.20 3.43
CA GLY A 149 -8.41 15.25 2.40
C GLY A 149 -9.12 14.06 3.00
N ARG A 150 -10.32 13.76 2.50
CA ARG A 150 -11.09 12.56 2.81
C ARG A 150 -11.41 11.83 1.53
N VAL A 151 -11.08 10.53 1.50
CA VAL A 151 -11.41 9.65 0.38
C VAL A 151 -11.99 8.34 0.89
N GLY A 152 -13.13 7.91 0.37
CA GLY A 152 -13.71 6.60 0.66
C GLY A 152 -12.85 5.48 0.07
N ALA A 153 -12.77 5.39 -1.25
CA ALA A 153 -12.00 4.38 -1.96
C ALA A 153 -11.22 4.97 -3.14
N GLY A 154 -9.98 4.53 -3.34
CA GLY A 154 -9.10 4.97 -4.42
C GLY A 154 -7.69 5.25 -3.93
N ASP A 155 -6.78 5.56 -4.85
CA ASP A 155 -5.38 5.83 -4.49
C ASP A 155 -5.11 7.35 -4.41
N ILE A 156 -4.31 7.74 -3.43
CA ILE A 156 -3.80 9.12 -3.28
C ILE A 156 -2.31 9.12 -3.64
N LYS A 157 -1.94 9.85 -4.69
CA LYS A 157 -0.55 10.04 -5.11
C LYS A 157 -0.15 11.50 -5.08
N ILE A 158 0.89 11.82 -4.32
CA ILE A 158 1.36 13.18 -4.09
C ILE A 158 2.84 13.27 -4.47
N SER A 159 3.19 14.25 -5.30
CA SER A 159 4.58 14.48 -5.71
C SER A 159 4.96 15.95 -5.73
N GLY A 160 6.08 16.32 -5.11
CA GLY A 160 6.52 17.72 -5.07
C GLY A 160 5.67 18.63 -4.19
N LEU A 161 4.94 18.09 -3.21
CA LEU A 161 4.14 18.89 -2.29
C LEU A 161 5.02 19.54 -1.23
N SER A 162 4.78 20.80 -0.88
CA SER A 162 5.26 21.40 0.36
C SER A 162 4.08 21.90 1.17
N CYS A 163 3.82 21.31 2.36
CA CYS A 163 2.63 21.61 3.18
C CYS A 163 2.97 21.53 4.67
N LYS A 164 2.47 22.49 5.46
CA LYS A 164 2.73 22.56 6.91
C LYS A 164 1.68 21.85 7.77
N ASP A 165 0.43 21.81 7.30
CA ASP A 165 -0.70 21.24 8.01
C ASP A 165 -1.47 20.27 7.09
N LEU A 166 -1.01 19.03 7.05
CA LEU A 166 -1.61 17.95 6.27
C LEU A 166 -2.54 17.11 7.17
N ASP A 167 -3.79 16.91 6.77
CA ASP A 167 -4.74 15.96 7.38
C ASP A 167 -5.39 15.13 6.29
N LEU A 168 -4.86 13.93 6.03
CA LEU A 168 -5.42 12.98 5.07
C LEU A 168 -6.03 11.77 5.78
N ASP A 169 -7.22 11.36 5.35
CA ASP A 169 -7.88 10.12 5.80
C ASP A 169 -8.51 9.39 4.61
N LEU A 170 -7.93 8.24 4.28
CA LEU A 170 -8.36 7.31 3.23
C LEU A 170 -8.98 6.06 3.87
N LYS A 171 -10.14 5.60 3.39
CA LYS A 171 -10.73 4.34 3.90
C LYS A 171 -10.20 3.10 3.19
N SER A 172 -9.99 3.15 1.88
CA SER A 172 -9.49 2.01 1.11
C SER A 172 -8.66 2.43 -0.09
N GLY A 173 -7.44 1.91 -0.20
CA GLY A 173 -6.49 2.22 -1.27
C GLY A 173 -5.12 2.59 -0.69
N ASN A 174 -4.20 3.08 -1.51
CA ASN A 174 -2.85 3.41 -1.07
C ASN A 174 -2.60 4.91 -1.09
N ILE A 175 -1.76 5.39 -0.17
CA ILE A 175 -1.27 6.76 -0.14
C ILE A 175 0.22 6.75 -0.45
N SER A 176 0.66 7.57 -1.39
CA SER A 176 2.08 7.71 -1.74
C SER A 176 2.53 9.16 -1.82
N PHE A 177 3.71 9.43 -1.27
CA PHE A 177 4.41 10.72 -1.34
C PHE A 177 5.78 10.54 -1.99
N GLU A 178 6.09 11.40 -2.95
CA GLU A 178 7.42 11.47 -3.56
C GLU A 178 7.93 12.91 -3.59
N ASN A 179 9.21 13.12 -3.28
CA ASN A 179 9.86 14.44 -3.34
C ASN A 179 9.07 15.55 -2.62
N SER A 180 8.45 15.24 -1.48
CA SER A 180 7.54 16.15 -0.78
C SER A 180 8.09 16.59 0.58
N LYS A 181 7.63 17.73 1.09
CA LYS A 181 7.95 18.28 2.42
C LYS A 181 6.65 18.44 3.20
N ILE A 182 6.41 17.60 4.20
CA ILE A 182 5.10 17.53 4.87
C ILE A 182 5.22 17.53 6.40
N SER A 183 4.15 18.01 7.03
CA SER A 183 3.90 17.96 8.47
C SER A 183 2.40 17.76 8.70
N GLY A 184 2.03 16.93 9.69
CA GLY A 184 0.62 16.64 10.00
C GLY A 184 0.30 15.15 10.14
N ALA A 185 -0.94 14.76 9.82
CA ALA A 185 -1.45 13.40 9.97
C ALA A 185 -1.88 12.78 8.63
N VAL A 186 -1.52 11.52 8.43
CA VAL A 186 -1.97 10.69 7.31
C VAL A 186 -2.51 9.39 7.87
N LYS A 187 -3.81 9.16 7.66
CA LYS A 187 -4.54 7.98 8.12
C LYS A 187 -5.01 7.17 6.93
N ASN A 188 -4.81 5.87 6.97
CA ASN A 188 -5.33 4.96 5.96
C ASN A 188 -5.93 3.71 6.61
N LYS A 189 -7.25 3.49 6.48
CA LYS A 189 -7.86 2.32 7.12
C LYS A 189 -7.40 1.01 6.46
N THR A 190 -7.43 0.92 5.13
CA THR A 190 -7.01 -0.30 4.41
C THR A 190 -6.14 0.05 3.21
N GLY A 191 -4.90 -0.42 3.24
CA GLY A 191 -3.87 -0.20 2.23
C GLY A 191 -2.64 0.49 2.81
N SER A 192 -1.61 0.64 1.99
CA SER A 192 -0.29 1.06 2.47
C SER A 192 -0.08 2.57 2.38
N ILE A 193 0.83 3.08 3.21
CA ILE A 193 1.36 4.44 3.13
C ILE A 193 2.83 4.37 2.71
N MET A 194 3.21 5.08 1.65
CA MET A 194 4.57 5.08 1.11
C MET A 194 5.12 6.50 1.04
N LEU A 195 6.32 6.71 1.56
CA LEU A 195 7.07 7.95 1.43
C LEU A 195 8.42 7.65 0.79
N LYS A 196 8.74 8.42 -0.25
CA LYS A 196 10.00 8.32 -0.97
C LYS A 196 10.63 9.69 -1.16
N LYS A 197 11.94 9.81 -0.92
CA LYS A 197 12.73 11.02 -1.19
C LYS A 197 12.10 12.30 -0.61
N SER A 198 11.46 12.19 0.55
CA SER A 198 10.64 13.25 1.14
C SER A 198 11.24 13.74 2.47
N GLU A 199 10.88 14.95 2.89
CA GLU A 199 11.24 15.50 4.20
C GLU A 199 9.97 15.54 5.06
N ILE A 200 9.94 14.83 6.18
CA ILE A 200 8.80 14.86 7.10
C ILE A 200 9.19 15.48 8.43
N LYS A 201 8.27 16.22 9.02
CA LYS A 201 8.44 16.90 10.31
C LYS A 201 7.15 16.77 11.10
N ASN A 202 7.20 16.32 12.36
CA ASN A 202 6.01 16.27 13.23
C ASN A 202 4.85 15.51 12.56
N THR A 203 5.16 14.37 11.94
CA THR A 203 4.23 13.61 11.09
C THR A 203 3.77 12.33 11.78
N ASN A 204 2.46 12.10 11.73
CA ASN A 204 1.82 10.87 12.19
C ASN A 204 1.30 10.08 10.98
N LEU A 205 1.83 8.89 10.77
CA LEU A 205 1.38 7.94 9.74
C LEU A 205 0.66 6.79 10.43
N THR A 206 -0.60 6.55 10.09
CA THR A 206 -1.40 5.51 10.74
C THR A 206 -2.13 4.66 9.72
N THR A 207 -2.10 3.33 9.88
CA THR A 207 -2.98 2.43 9.16
C THR A 207 -3.60 1.35 10.04
N THR A 208 -4.78 0.84 9.69
CA THR A 208 -5.38 -0.31 10.40
C THR A 208 -4.90 -1.62 9.75
N SER A 209 -4.91 -1.68 8.42
CA SER A 209 -4.37 -2.83 7.69
C SER A 209 -3.59 -2.35 6.48
N GLY A 210 -2.27 -2.55 6.52
CA GLY A 210 -1.36 -2.08 5.49
C GLY A 210 0.03 -1.79 6.05
N ASN A 211 0.97 -1.60 5.14
CA ASN A 211 2.35 -1.32 5.50
C ASN A 211 2.62 0.18 5.49
N ILE A 212 3.58 0.61 6.31
CA ILE A 212 4.17 1.95 6.25
C ILE A 212 5.60 1.80 5.73
N LEU A 213 5.86 2.39 4.57
CA LEU A 213 7.15 2.27 3.87
C LEU A 213 7.78 3.65 3.73
N VAL A 214 8.95 3.86 4.32
CA VAL A 214 9.69 5.13 4.28
C VAL A 214 11.07 4.90 3.69
N SER A 215 11.35 5.52 2.56
CA SER A 215 12.59 5.28 1.79
C SER A 215 13.24 6.58 1.34
N ASP A 216 14.56 6.69 1.51
CA ASP A 216 15.34 7.87 1.09
C ASP A 216 14.82 9.21 1.66
N CYS A 217 14.10 9.17 2.78
CA CYS A 217 13.51 10.35 3.41
C CYS A 217 14.45 10.98 4.45
N LYS A 218 14.20 12.25 4.78
CA LYS A 218 14.75 12.90 5.97
C LYS A 218 13.67 13.04 7.03
N LEU A 219 13.92 12.50 8.22
CA LEU A 219 13.07 12.66 9.39
C LEU A 219 13.57 13.89 10.16
N MET A 220 12.85 14.99 10.09
CA MET A 220 13.34 16.31 10.53
C MET A 220 13.07 16.56 12.02
N ALA A 221 12.06 15.93 12.61
CA ALA A 221 11.70 16.12 14.00
C ALA A 221 11.10 14.83 14.60
N ASN A 222 10.00 14.97 15.34
CA ASN A 222 9.31 13.84 15.96
C ASN A 222 8.38 13.20 14.94
N GLU A 223 8.50 11.89 14.74
CA GLU A 223 7.68 11.16 13.78
C GLU A 223 7.02 9.96 14.48
N SER A 224 5.78 9.66 14.11
CA SER A 224 5.03 8.51 14.62
C SER A 224 4.52 7.67 13.46
N MET A 225 4.73 6.36 13.53
CA MET A 225 4.29 5.40 12.53
C MET A 225 3.59 4.25 13.26
N GLU A 226 2.32 4.04 12.96
CA GLU A 226 1.49 3.02 13.61
C GLU A 226 0.69 2.22 12.59
N THR A 227 0.74 0.89 12.71
CA THR A 227 -0.17 -0.01 11.98
C THR A 227 -0.79 -1.01 12.93
N GLU A 228 -2.04 -1.44 12.76
CA GLU A 228 -2.53 -2.58 13.54
C GLU A 228 -2.08 -3.90 12.90
N ASN A 229 -2.18 -4.02 11.58
CA ASN A 229 -1.81 -5.22 10.83
C ASN A 229 -0.98 -4.84 9.61
N GLY A 230 0.33 -4.97 9.74
CA GLY A 230 1.29 -4.73 8.68
C GLY A 230 2.66 -4.35 9.22
N ASP A 231 3.59 -4.19 8.29
CA ASP A 231 4.98 -3.87 8.59
C ASP A 231 5.22 -2.36 8.58
N ILE A 232 6.19 -1.93 9.38
CA ILE A 232 6.80 -0.60 9.28
C ILE A 232 8.24 -0.79 8.80
N LYS A 233 8.55 -0.31 7.60
CA LYS A 233 9.89 -0.42 7.00
C LYS A 233 10.46 0.95 6.72
N ILE A 234 11.58 1.28 7.35
CA ILE A 234 12.28 2.56 7.24
C ILE A 234 13.68 2.29 6.70
N LYS A 235 13.99 2.83 5.52
CA LYS A 235 15.31 2.75 4.88
C LYS A 235 15.78 4.16 4.50
N ILE A 236 16.56 4.79 5.38
CA ILE A 236 17.03 6.17 5.26
C ILE A 236 18.53 6.26 5.52
N LYS A 237 19.15 7.37 5.12
CA LYS A 237 20.59 7.60 5.31
C LYS A 237 20.97 8.03 6.73
N ASP A 238 20.02 8.62 7.46
CA ASP A 238 20.27 9.06 8.84
C ASP A 238 20.60 7.85 9.71
N PRO A 239 21.70 7.86 10.48
CA PRO A 239 22.07 6.74 11.33
C PRO A 239 21.08 6.59 12.49
N ILE A 240 20.85 5.35 12.93
CA ILE A 240 19.93 4.97 14.04
C ILE A 240 20.23 5.78 15.31
N SER A 241 21.51 6.05 15.58
CA SER A 241 21.99 6.86 16.71
C SER A 241 21.56 8.33 16.69
N SER A 242 20.87 8.79 15.64
CA SER A 242 20.28 10.13 15.53
C SER A 242 18.92 10.26 16.23
N PHE A 243 18.31 9.15 16.62
CA PHE A 243 16.91 9.09 17.08
C PHE A 243 16.80 8.59 18.51
N ASN A 244 15.82 9.12 19.24
CA ASN A 244 15.24 8.43 20.39
C ASN A 244 14.11 7.54 19.85
N ILE A 245 14.36 6.24 19.72
CA ILE A 245 13.41 5.28 19.18
C ILE A 245 12.59 4.71 20.32
N ASN A 246 11.27 4.76 20.18
CA ASN A 246 10.33 4.01 21.00
C ASN A 246 9.62 3.03 20.06
N ALA A 247 9.77 1.73 20.27
CA ALA A 247 9.14 0.71 19.44
C ALA A 247 8.28 -0.22 20.29
N LYS A 248 7.12 -0.65 19.76
CA LYS A 248 6.29 -1.67 20.40
C LYS A 248 5.65 -2.55 19.33
N LEU A 249 5.72 -3.87 19.53
CA LEU A 249 4.97 -4.82 18.73
C LEU A 249 4.46 -6.00 19.55
N ASN A 250 3.31 -6.56 19.18
CA ASN A 250 2.76 -7.74 19.84
C ASN A 250 3.20 -9.03 19.14
N VAL A 251 3.16 -9.08 17.81
CA VAL A 251 3.60 -10.23 17.01
C VAL A 251 4.43 -9.74 15.82
N GLY A 252 5.64 -10.28 15.68
CA GLY A 252 6.58 -9.93 14.61
C GLY A 252 8.00 -9.73 15.13
N ASN A 253 8.87 -9.20 14.29
CA ASN A 253 10.27 -8.92 14.61
C ASN A 253 10.52 -7.41 14.67
N PHE A 254 11.37 -7.00 15.60
CA PHE A 254 11.91 -5.65 15.64
C PHE A 254 13.39 -5.69 15.27
N VAL A 255 13.76 -5.00 14.20
CA VAL A 255 15.13 -4.97 13.68
C VAL A 255 15.62 -3.53 13.57
N LEU A 256 16.76 -3.24 14.20
CA LEU A 256 17.47 -1.97 14.11
C LEU A 256 18.86 -2.21 13.51
N GLY A 257 19.05 -1.81 12.25
CA GLY A 257 20.27 -2.14 11.52
C GLY A 257 20.35 -3.65 11.35
N ASP A 258 21.43 -4.25 11.83
CA ASP A 258 21.65 -5.69 11.74
C ASP A 258 21.26 -6.43 13.04
N VAL A 259 20.77 -5.72 14.05
CA VAL A 259 20.38 -6.30 15.34
C VAL A 259 18.89 -6.60 15.37
N SER A 260 18.54 -7.85 15.68
CA SER A 260 17.16 -8.28 15.92
C SER A 260 16.86 -8.34 17.41
N TYR A 261 15.79 -7.69 17.82
CA TYR A 261 15.28 -7.73 19.18
C TYR A 261 14.03 -8.62 19.22
N ARG A 262 13.97 -9.50 20.21
CA ARG A 262 12.79 -10.36 20.44
C ARG A 262 11.99 -9.83 21.62
N ASN A 263 10.72 -10.21 21.66
CA ASN A 263 9.85 -10.03 22.82
C ASN A 263 9.76 -8.60 23.38
N ILE A 264 9.69 -7.58 22.52
CA ILE A 264 9.53 -6.18 22.93
C ILE A 264 8.08 -5.81 23.28
N LEU A 265 7.33 -6.72 23.92
CA LEU A 265 5.92 -6.55 24.28
C LEU A 265 5.71 -5.35 25.23
N ASP A 266 6.63 -5.18 26.17
CA ASP A 266 6.66 -4.05 27.10
C ASP A 266 7.21 -2.76 26.46
N GLY A 267 7.71 -2.89 25.22
CA GLY A 267 8.28 -1.82 24.43
C GLY A 267 9.81 -1.83 24.47
N TYR A 268 10.38 -1.21 23.45
CA TYR A 268 11.80 -0.90 23.35
C TYR A 268 11.98 0.61 23.37
N GLN A 269 12.98 1.10 24.09
CA GLN A 269 13.33 2.51 24.12
C GLN A 269 14.84 2.72 24.09
N THR A 270 15.32 3.58 23.19
CA THR A 270 16.68 4.14 23.30
C THR A 270 16.67 5.33 24.27
N GLY A 271 17.75 5.53 25.04
CA GLY A 271 17.86 6.61 26.03
C GLY A 271 17.58 8.04 25.49
N LYS A 272 17.27 8.99 26.39
CA LYS A 272 16.68 10.32 26.10
C LYS A 272 17.67 11.41 25.66
N ASN A 273 18.67 11.06 24.84
CA ASN A 273 19.80 11.97 24.59
C ASN A 273 19.76 12.68 23.23
N LYS A 274 18.71 12.45 22.42
CA LYS A 274 18.59 13.00 21.05
C LYS A 274 17.42 13.97 20.89
N LYS A 275 17.46 14.79 19.83
CA LYS A 275 16.43 15.80 19.51
C LYS A 275 15.26 15.27 18.68
N LYS A 276 15.40 14.11 18.03
CA LYS A 276 14.39 13.52 17.15
C LYS A 276 13.80 12.28 17.82
N ILE A 277 12.49 12.24 18.03
CA ILE A 277 11.79 11.06 18.58
C ILE A 277 11.15 10.28 17.42
N LEU A 278 11.32 8.96 17.41
CA LEU A 278 10.69 8.08 16.45
C LEU A 278 9.84 7.05 17.19
N ASN A 279 8.52 7.17 17.10
CA ASN A 279 7.58 6.23 17.69
C ASN A 279 7.11 5.24 16.63
N LEU A 280 7.33 3.94 16.87
CA LEU A 280 7.02 2.86 15.94
C LEU A 280 6.12 1.85 16.65
N LYS A 281 4.96 1.57 16.08
CA LYS A 281 4.04 0.61 16.68
C LYS A 281 3.38 -0.27 15.64
N THR A 282 3.43 -1.58 15.85
CA THR A 282 2.55 -2.51 15.14
C THR A 282 1.87 -3.46 16.11
N ASN A 283 0.67 -3.96 15.83
CA ASN A 283 0.13 -5.07 16.61
C ASN A 283 0.60 -6.40 16.00
N ILE A 284 0.42 -6.59 14.70
CA ILE A 284 0.92 -7.75 13.96
C ILE A 284 1.72 -7.26 12.74
N GLY A 285 3.01 -7.56 12.72
CA GLY A 285 3.93 -7.25 11.62
C GLY A 285 5.32 -6.90 12.12
N ASP A 286 6.24 -6.69 11.18
CA ASP A 286 7.63 -6.39 11.51
C ASP A 286 7.89 -4.87 11.56
N ILE A 287 8.79 -4.46 12.45
CA ILE A 287 9.36 -3.10 12.45
C ILE A 287 10.82 -3.21 12.04
N LEU A 288 11.15 -2.72 10.85
CA LEU A 288 12.49 -2.79 10.26
C LEU A 288 13.03 -1.38 10.04
N PHE A 289 14.09 -0.99 10.73
CA PHE A 289 14.74 0.30 10.55
C PHE A 289 16.20 0.11 10.13
N ASN A 290 16.51 0.53 8.89
CA ASN A 290 17.84 0.55 8.30
C ASN A 290 18.51 -0.83 8.28
N GLN A 291 17.72 -1.89 8.18
CA GLN A 291 18.22 -3.25 7.99
C GLN A 291 19.01 -3.35 6.68
N ASN A 292 20.21 -3.92 6.75
CA ASN A 292 20.99 -4.22 5.56
C ASN A 292 20.45 -5.47 4.87
N GLU A 293 20.47 -5.48 3.54
CA GLU A 293 20.01 -6.63 2.74
C GLU A 293 21.02 -7.81 2.73
N LYS A 294 22.10 -7.70 3.51
CA LYS A 294 23.19 -8.68 3.59
C LYS A 294 23.48 -9.04 5.04
N GLU A 295 22.70 -9.96 5.59
CA GLU A 295 23.16 -11.03 6.49
C GLU A 295 21.92 -11.84 6.90
N GLN A 296 21.96 -13.15 6.64
CA GLN A 296 21.09 -14.07 7.36
C GLN A 296 21.49 -13.93 8.83
N ILE A 297 20.62 -13.34 9.63
CA ILE A 297 20.82 -13.16 11.06
C ILE A 297 21.01 -14.55 11.67
N ASN A 298 22.19 -14.81 12.24
CA ASN A 298 22.47 -16.05 12.95
C ASN A 298 21.70 -16.05 14.27
N GLU A 299 21.34 -17.23 14.77
CA GLU A 299 20.48 -17.37 15.96
C GLU A 299 21.07 -16.79 17.26
N GLU A 300 22.30 -16.28 17.23
CA GLU A 300 23.07 -15.81 18.38
C GLU A 300 23.01 -14.27 18.57
N ASP A 301 22.54 -13.51 17.59
CA ASP A 301 22.58 -12.02 17.62
C ASP A 301 21.34 -11.37 18.27
N PHE A 302 20.50 -12.15 18.96
CA PHE A 302 19.27 -11.66 19.56
C PHE A 302 19.52 -11.08 20.96
N ILE A 303 19.07 -9.84 21.17
CA ILE A 303 19.13 -9.16 22.47
C ILE A 303 17.70 -9.03 23.01
N ASP A 304 17.46 -9.53 24.22
CA ASP A 304 16.24 -9.24 24.99
C ASP A 304 16.29 -7.78 25.47
N GLY A 305 15.14 -7.08 25.48
CA GLY A 305 15.06 -5.64 25.75
C GLY A 305 15.69 -5.20 27.09
N PRO A 306 15.92 -3.89 27.31
CA PRO A 306 16.64 -3.42 28.49
C PRO A 306 15.88 -3.75 29.80
N ASP A 307 16.54 -4.50 30.69
CA ASP A 307 16.15 -4.69 32.08
C ASP A 307 16.23 -3.36 32.86
N GLU A 308 15.17 -3.06 33.62
CA GLU A 308 15.18 -1.98 34.61
C GLU A 308 16.25 -2.25 35.69
N GLN A 309 17.04 -1.23 35.99
CA GLN A 309 18.12 -1.28 36.97
C GLN A 309 17.63 -1.70 38.36
N SER A 310 18.27 -2.75 38.86
CA SER A 310 18.69 -2.98 40.25
C SER A 310 18.09 -2.06 41.33
N SER A 311 17.10 -2.57 42.04
CA SER A 311 16.94 -2.30 43.46
C SER A 311 16.27 -3.51 44.10
N ASN A 312 17.00 -4.27 44.91
CA ASN A 312 16.57 -4.64 46.26
C ASN A 312 17.66 -5.43 46.98
N GLU A 313 18.24 -4.73 47.95
CA GLU A 313 18.58 -5.18 49.30
C GLU A 313 18.57 -6.70 49.53
N SER A 314 19.77 -7.25 49.70
CA SER A 314 19.97 -8.54 50.33
C SER A 314 19.68 -8.44 51.83
N SER A 315 18.55 -9.00 52.26
CA SER A 315 18.30 -9.34 53.66
C SER A 315 18.03 -10.84 53.80
N ASN A 316 18.77 -11.45 54.74
CA ASN A 316 18.53 -12.71 55.44
C ASN A 316 18.72 -14.01 54.62
N SER A 317 19.85 -14.68 54.80
CA SER A 317 20.15 -15.66 55.86
C SER A 317 19.44 -16.99 55.64
N ASN A 318 20.22 -18.02 55.29
CA ASN A 318 19.96 -19.37 55.76
C ASN A 318 21.29 -20.11 55.90
N ASP A 319 21.47 -20.57 57.12
CA ASP A 319 22.53 -21.41 57.62
C ASP A 319 22.61 -22.79 56.94
N ASP A 320 23.77 -23.39 57.17
CA ASP A 320 24.05 -24.83 57.23
C ASP A 320 24.15 -25.64 55.94
N ASN A 321 25.41 -25.84 55.51
CA ASN A 321 25.92 -27.19 55.30
C ASN A 321 27.46 -27.23 55.39
N ILE A 322 27.96 -27.57 56.59
CA ILE A 322 29.33 -28.02 56.81
C ILE A 322 29.40 -29.49 56.41
N ASN A 323 30.11 -29.79 55.32
CA ASN A 323 30.65 -31.13 55.08
C ASN A 323 32.16 -31.07 55.29
N ASN A 324 32.60 -31.53 56.47
CA ASN A 324 34.00 -31.79 56.78
C ASN A 324 34.51 -32.95 55.91
N LYS A 325 35.54 -32.68 55.11
CA LYS A 325 36.58 -33.67 54.84
C LYS A 325 37.61 -33.56 55.96
N ASP A 326 38.07 -34.70 56.45
CA ASP A 326 39.50 -35.05 56.46
C ASP A 326 39.71 -36.39 57.20
N GLU A 327 40.22 -37.38 56.48
CA GLU A 327 40.92 -38.54 57.06
C GLU A 327 42.44 -38.32 56.87
N ASN A 328 43.13 -38.23 58.00
CA ASN A 328 44.49 -38.69 58.34
C ASN A 328 45.50 -38.95 57.21
N ASN A 329 46.62 -38.23 57.19
CA ASN A 329 47.90 -38.59 57.84
C ASN A 329 49.05 -37.69 57.35
#